data_AF-A0A6H5GG79-F1
#
_entry.id   AF-A0A6H5GG79-F1
#
_cell.length_a   1.000
_cell.length_b   1.000
_cell.length_c   1.000
_cell.angle_alpha   90.00
_cell.angle_beta   90.00
_cell.angle_gamma   90.00
#
_symmetry.space_group_name_H-M   'P 1'
#
loop_
_entity.id
_entity.type
_entity.pdbx_description
1 polymer ?
#
loop_
_entity_poly.entity_id
_entity_poly.type
_entity_poly.pdbx_seq_one_letter_code
_entity_poly.pdbx_strand_id
1 'polypeptide(L)'
;VGPAGSQSGLLACLIVEILNMWPMLKHPYYALFKHLLIALFLFIIGLLPWFDNFSSFFGFIFGFLLSYAILPFVSLGEYDRHKKIFLIWVCLVTTAFLFLLLVLFFYVIPVYDCEVCGYFNCLPLTRDFCSTQNINFKRSDAV
;
A
#
# COMPACT_ATOMS: atom_id res chain seq x y z
N VAL A 1 -4.03 -13.13 10.00
CA VAL A 1 -4.24 -11.66 10.15
C VAL A 1 -3.01 -11.06 10.81
N GLY A 2 -2.31 -10.18 10.10
CA GLY A 2 -1.08 -9.54 10.57
C GLY A 2 -1.15 -8.02 10.46
N PRO A 3 -0.29 -7.28 11.19
CA PRO A 3 -0.27 -5.82 11.20
C PRO A 3 0.40 -5.19 9.96
N ALA A 4 0.76 -5.99 8.94
CA ALA A 4 1.54 -5.53 7.80
C ALA A 4 0.88 -4.35 7.04
N GLY A 5 -0.43 -4.42 6.80
CA GLY A 5 -1.17 -3.35 6.12
C GLY A 5 -1.26 -2.04 6.92
N SER A 6 -1.33 -2.10 8.26
CA SER A 6 -1.32 -0.88 9.07
C SER A 6 0.08 -0.26 9.18
N GLN A 7 1.11 -1.10 9.22
CA GLN A 7 2.51 -0.66 9.17
C GLN A 7 2.83 0.06 7.86
N SER A 8 2.38 -0.48 6.71
CA SER A 8 2.58 0.18 5.42
C SER A 8 1.80 1.48 5.30
N GLY A 9 0.58 1.55 5.86
CA GLY A 9 -0.21 2.77 5.93
C GLY A 9 0.45 3.87 6.77
N LEU A 10 1.04 3.52 7.93
CA LEU A 10 1.81 4.46 8.75
C LEU A 10 3.05 4.97 8.01
N LEU A 11 3.74 4.09 7.28
CA LEU A 11 4.89 4.47 6.46
C LEU A 11 4.51 5.46 5.36
N ALA A 12 3.35 5.26 4.72
CA ALA A 12 2.81 6.21 3.76
C ALA A 12 2.53 7.57 4.40
N CYS A 13 1.96 7.60 5.60
CA CYS A 13 1.72 8.83 6.34
C CYS A 13 3.00 9.63 6.59
N LEU A 14 4.06 8.96 7.04
CA LEU A 14 5.37 9.58 7.25
C LEU A 14 5.95 10.17 5.96
N ILE A 15 5.75 9.50 4.82
CA ILE A 15 6.18 10.02 3.51
C ILE A 15 5.40 11.29 3.16
N VAL A 16 4.08 11.32 3.37
CA VAL A 16 3.24 12.52 3.13
C VAL A 16 3.68 13.69 4.00
N GLU A 17 4.04 13.44 5.27
CA GLU A 17 4.57 14.49 6.16
C GLU A 17 5.90 15.07 5.65
N ILE A 18 6.83 14.22 5.20
CA ILE A 18 8.11 14.66 4.61
C ILE A 18 7.87 15.48 3.34
N LEU A 19 6.94 15.07 2.48
CA LEU A 19 6.56 15.81 1.26
C LEU A 19 5.99 17.20 1.59
N ASN A 20 5.18 17.30 2.65
CA ASN A 20 4.63 18.57 3.10
C ASN A 20 5.69 19.50 3.71
N MET A 21 6.63 18.94 4.47
CA MET A 21 7.71 19.70 5.11
C MET A 21 8.96 19.87 4.23
N TRP A 22 8.88 19.51 2.94
CA TRP A 22 10.00 19.55 2.01
C TRP A 22 10.80 20.87 2.00
N PRO A 23 10.17 22.07 1.94
CA PRO A 23 10.93 23.32 1.92
C PRO A 23 11.57 23.69 3.27
N MET A 24 11.10 23.10 4.38
CA MET A 24 11.66 23.33 5.72
C MET A 24 12.84 22.40 6.04
N LEU A 25 13.01 21.32 5.27
CA LEU A 25 13.97 20.27 5.57
C LEU A 25 15.28 20.52 4.79
N LYS A 26 16.43 20.51 5.47
CA LYS A 26 17.76 20.68 4.83
C LYS A 26 18.09 19.58 3.81
N HIS A 27 17.67 18.34 4.08
CA HIS A 27 17.98 17.16 3.27
C HIS A 27 16.76 16.22 3.10
N PRO A 28 15.70 16.65 2.38
CA PRO A 28 14.45 15.91 2.25
C PRO A 28 14.61 14.61 1.45
N TYR A 29 15.50 14.62 0.45
CA TYR A 29 15.76 13.46 -0.41
C TYR A 29 16.27 12.25 0.37
N TYR A 30 17.20 12.45 1.31
CA TYR A 30 17.73 11.35 2.14
C TYR A 30 16.68 10.79 3.09
N ALA A 31 15.85 11.66 3.68
CA ALA A 31 14.78 11.25 4.58
C ALA A 31 13.71 10.43 3.84
N LEU A 32 13.29 10.87 2.66
CA LEU A 32 12.33 10.14 1.83
C LEU A 32 12.93 8.82 1.35
N PHE A 33 14.15 8.84 0.83
CA PHE A 33 14.82 7.64 0.32
C PHE A 33 14.97 6.56 1.40
N LYS A 34 15.29 6.94 2.65
CA LYS A 34 15.37 5.99 3.77
C LYS A 34 14.04 5.28 4.03
N HIS A 35 12.93 6.02 4.05
CA HIS A 35 11.60 5.44 4.29
C HIS A 35 11.11 4.61 3.10
N LEU A 36 11.39 5.05 1.87
CA LEU A 36 11.10 4.29 0.66
C LEU A 36 11.90 2.99 0.59
N LEU A 37 13.18 3.00 0.99
CA LEU A 37 14.00 1.80 1.07
C LEU A 37 13.44 0.79 2.07
N ILE A 38 13.00 1.25 3.24
CA ILE A 38 12.35 0.40 4.24
C ILE A 38 11.05 -0.19 3.67
N ALA A 39 10.24 0.61 2.98
CA ALA A 39 9.02 0.15 2.29
C ALA A 39 9.32 -0.96 1.28
N LEU A 40 10.31 -0.71 0.42
CA LEU A 40 10.70 -1.63 -0.65
C LEU A 40 11.29 -2.92 -0.07
N PHE A 41 12.11 -2.83 0.96
CA PHE A 41 12.67 -3.99 1.63
C PHE A 41 11.59 -4.85 2.29
N LEU A 42 10.61 -4.22 2.94
CA LEU A 42 9.43 -4.90 3.49
C LEU A 42 8.58 -5.55 2.39
N PHE A 43 8.44 -4.90 1.24
CA PHE A 43 7.73 -5.47 0.08
C PHE A 43 8.48 -6.66 -0.53
N ILE A 44 9.81 -6.61 -0.63
CA ILE A 44 10.64 -7.70 -1.13
C ILE A 44 10.64 -8.89 -0.16
N ILE A 45 10.79 -8.63 1.14
CA ILE A 45 10.61 -9.66 2.18
C ILE A 45 9.18 -10.21 2.13
N GLY A 46 8.22 -9.38 1.75
CA GLY A 46 6.84 -9.76 1.59
C GLY A 46 6.58 -10.84 0.54
N LEU A 47 7.54 -11.16 -0.33
CA LEU A 47 7.46 -12.32 -1.23
C LEU A 47 7.71 -13.67 -0.53
N LEU A 48 8.13 -13.67 0.75
CA LEU A 48 8.22 -14.88 1.56
C LEU A 48 6.84 -15.37 2.00
N PRO A 49 6.70 -16.69 2.22
CA PRO A 49 5.46 -17.24 2.76
C PRO A 49 5.10 -16.58 4.10
N TRP A 50 3.80 -16.34 4.30
CA TRP A 50 3.13 -15.68 5.44
C TRP A 50 2.94 -14.17 5.38
N PHE A 51 3.63 -13.45 4.49
CA PHE A 51 3.49 -12.01 4.38
C PHE A 51 2.58 -11.64 3.20
N ASP A 52 1.65 -10.70 3.42
CA ASP A 52 0.62 -10.34 2.44
C ASP A 52 0.99 -9.02 1.76
N ASN A 53 1.44 -9.11 0.50
CA ASN A 53 1.80 -7.95 -0.31
C ASN A 53 0.58 -7.16 -0.76
N PHE A 54 -0.56 -7.81 -0.93
CA PHE A 54 -1.81 -7.13 -1.30
C PHE A 54 -2.23 -6.19 -0.16
N SER A 55 -2.29 -6.68 1.07
CA SER A 55 -2.56 -5.90 2.28
C SER A 55 -1.57 -4.75 2.45
N SER A 56 -0.29 -4.99 2.20
CA SER A 56 0.76 -3.98 2.30
C SER A 56 0.64 -2.89 1.22
N PHE A 57 0.39 -3.27 -0.04
CA PHE A 57 0.24 -2.37 -1.18
C PHE A 57 -1.00 -1.48 -1.05
N PHE A 58 -2.16 -2.10 -0.81
CA PHE A 58 -3.41 -1.37 -0.66
C PHE A 58 -3.43 -0.55 0.65
N GLY A 59 -2.81 -1.06 1.72
CA GLY A 59 -2.61 -0.31 2.96
C GLY A 59 -1.74 0.94 2.78
N PHE A 60 -0.68 0.85 1.97
CA PHE A 60 0.17 2.00 1.63
C PHE A 60 -0.59 3.06 0.82
N ILE A 61 -1.31 2.64 -0.22
CA ILE A 61 -2.12 3.56 -1.05
C ILE A 61 -3.20 4.22 -0.20
N PHE A 62 -3.95 3.43 0.56
CA PHE A 62 -5.01 3.94 1.43
C PHE A 62 -4.46 4.92 2.47
N GLY A 63 -3.35 4.57 3.13
CA GLY A 63 -2.66 5.44 4.09
C GLY A 63 -2.20 6.74 3.44
N PHE A 64 -1.62 6.69 2.23
CA PHE A 64 -1.18 7.87 1.50
C PHE A 64 -2.34 8.82 1.20
N LEU A 65 -3.43 8.33 0.61
CA LEU A 65 -4.59 9.16 0.29
C LEU A 65 -5.26 9.74 1.55
N LEU A 66 -5.38 8.93 2.60
CA LEU A 66 -5.97 9.35 3.86
C LEU A 66 -5.11 10.42 4.54
N SER A 67 -3.79 10.28 4.49
CA SER A 67 -2.86 11.29 4.99
C SER A 67 -3.00 12.62 4.24
N TYR A 68 -3.16 12.61 2.91
CA TYR A 68 -3.49 13.83 2.17
C TYR A 68 -4.86 14.40 2.54
N ALA A 69 -5.85 13.59 2.91
CA ALA A 69 -7.17 14.08 3.29
C ALA A 69 -7.20 14.69 4.70
N ILE A 70 -6.51 14.05 5.67
CA ILE A 70 -6.60 14.38 7.09
C ILE A 70 -5.53 15.38 7.54
N LEU A 71 -4.29 15.26 7.05
CA LEU A 71 -3.23 16.09 7.59
C LEU A 71 -3.47 17.56 7.20
N PRO A 72 -3.40 18.49 8.17
CA PRO A 72 -3.45 19.89 7.87
C PRO A 72 -2.18 20.25 7.10
N PHE A 73 -2.27 20.33 5.77
CA PHE A 73 -1.20 20.84 4.92
C PHE A 73 -0.67 22.13 5.54
N VAL A 74 0.58 22.09 6.02
CA VAL A 74 1.33 23.25 6.49
C VAL A 74 1.51 24.13 5.27
N SER A 75 0.58 25.07 5.07
CA SER A 75 0.54 25.93 3.89
C SER A 75 1.66 26.95 3.99
N LEU A 76 2.84 26.61 3.45
CA LEU A 76 3.97 27.54 3.29
C LEU A 76 3.81 28.43 2.04
N GLY A 77 2.57 28.79 1.69
CA GLY A 77 2.28 29.67 0.55
C GLY A 77 0.80 30.03 0.40
N GLU A 78 0.52 31.05 -0.41
CA GLU A 78 -0.82 31.52 -0.82
C GLU A 78 -1.52 30.47 -1.69
N TYR A 79 -1.97 29.37 -1.09
CA TYR A 79 -2.71 28.33 -1.78
C TYR A 79 -4.21 28.59 -1.67
N ASP A 80 -4.92 28.65 -2.81
CA ASP A 80 -6.37 28.89 -2.84
C ASP A 80 -7.14 27.88 -1.98
N ARG A 81 -7.92 28.39 -1.03
CA ARG A 81 -8.78 27.59 -0.13
C ARG A 81 -9.69 26.63 -0.89
N HIS A 82 -10.20 27.03 -2.05
CA HIS A 82 -11.05 26.19 -2.90
C HIS A 82 -10.31 25.00 -3.47
N LYS A 83 -9.05 25.17 -3.92
CA LYS A 83 -8.22 24.08 -4.44
C LYS A 83 -7.88 23.07 -3.34
N LYS A 84 -7.62 23.56 -2.12
CA LYS A 84 -7.37 22.70 -0.94
C LYS A 84 -8.60 21.87 -0.58
N ILE A 85 -9.78 22.49 -0.51
CA ILE A 85 -11.03 21.79 -0.20
C ILE A 85 -11.35 20.76 -1.30
N PHE A 86 -11.17 21.14 -2.57
CA PHE A 86 -11.36 20.22 -3.69
C PHE A 86 -10.43 19.01 -3.59
N LEU A 87 -9.13 19.22 -3.29
CA LEU A 87 -8.16 18.13 -3.11
C LEU A 87 -8.58 17.18 -1.98
N ILE A 88 -9.00 17.71 -0.83
CA ILE A 88 -9.46 16.90 0.31
C ILE A 88 -10.66 16.04 -0.08
N TRP A 89 -11.66 16.63 -0.75
CA TRP A 89 -12.84 15.89 -1.23
C TRP A 89 -12.46 14.79 -2.23
N VAL A 90 -11.58 15.09 -3.18
CA VAL A 90 -11.09 14.10 -4.16
C VAL A 90 -10.38 12.94 -3.44
N CYS A 91 -9.48 13.23 -2.50
CA CYS A 91 -8.79 12.20 -1.71
C CYS A 91 -9.78 11.35 -0.90
N LEU A 92 -10.77 11.98 -0.25
CA LEU A 92 -11.75 11.28 0.59
C LEU A 92 -12.68 10.39 -0.24
N VAL A 93 -13.20 10.89 -1.37
CA VAL A 93 -14.03 10.11 -2.31
C VAL A 93 -13.22 8.94 -2.88
N THR A 94 -11.98 9.18 -3.29
CA THR A 94 -11.12 8.13 -3.84
C THR A 94 -10.81 7.06 -2.79
N THR A 95 -10.56 7.47 -1.54
CA THR A 95 -10.34 6.56 -0.40
C THR A 95 -11.58 5.69 -0.12
N ALA A 96 -12.77 6.28 -0.11
CA ALA A 96 -14.02 5.56 0.07
C ALA A 96 -14.29 4.57 -1.07
N PHE A 97 -14.05 4.99 -2.32
CA PHE A 97 -14.16 4.11 -3.49
C PHE A 97 -13.20 2.93 -3.39
N LEU A 98 -11.94 3.17 -3.02
CA LEU A 98 -10.91 2.14 -2.89
C LEU A 98 -11.25 1.15 -1.76
N PHE A 99 -11.82 1.64 -0.64
CA PHE A 99 -12.34 0.78 0.42
C PHE A 99 -13.49 -0.12 -0.04
N LEU A 100 -14.47 0.43 -0.77
CA LEU A 100 -15.58 -0.35 -1.32
C LEU A 100 -15.09 -1.39 -2.33
N LEU A 101 -14.14 -1.01 -3.19
CA LEU A 101 -13.52 -1.92 -4.15
C LEU A 101 -12.84 -3.08 -3.41
N LEU A 102 -12.04 -2.81 -2.39
CA LEU A 102 -11.40 -3.84 -1.57
C LEU A 102 -12.42 -4.79 -0.92
N VAL A 103 -13.49 -4.25 -0.33
CA VAL A 103 -14.55 -5.08 0.28
C VAL A 103 -15.21 -5.97 -0.77
N LEU A 104 -15.52 -5.42 -1.95
CA LEU A 104 -16.13 -6.19 -3.04
C LEU A 104 -15.17 -7.27 -3.55
N PHE A 105 -13.89 -6.92 -3.71
CA PHE A 105 -12.86 -7.83 -4.19
C PHE A 105 -12.53 -8.94 -3.19
N PHE A 106 -12.64 -8.71 -1.88
CA PHE A 106 -12.37 -9.75 -0.88
C PHE A 106 -13.61 -10.54 -0.44
N TYR A 107 -14.80 -9.92 -0.48
CA TYR A 107 -16.02 -10.51 0.09
C TYR A 107 -16.99 -11.03 -0.97
N VAL A 108 -17.04 -10.43 -2.16
CA VAL A 108 -18.02 -10.76 -3.20
C VAL A 108 -17.41 -11.56 -4.34
N ILE A 109 -16.18 -11.22 -4.76
CA ILE A 109 -15.45 -11.91 -5.83
C ILE A 109 -14.35 -12.75 -5.19
N PRO A 110 -14.38 -14.09 -5.20
CA PRO A 110 -13.26 -14.87 -4.69
C PRO A 110 -12.02 -14.65 -5.58
N VAL A 111 -11.05 -13.86 -5.11
CA VAL A 111 -9.74 -13.64 -5.77
C VAL A 111 -8.90 -14.94 -5.88
N TYR A 112 -9.38 -16.03 -5.29
CA TYR A 112 -8.72 -17.34 -5.26
C TYR A 112 -8.62 -18.02 -6.65
N ASP A 113 -9.35 -17.55 -7.66
CA ASP A 113 -9.32 -18.11 -9.03
C ASP A 113 -8.25 -17.48 -9.94
N CYS A 114 -7.50 -16.47 -9.49
CA CYS A 114 -6.46 -15.85 -10.30
C CYS A 114 -5.06 -16.31 -9.86
N GLU A 115 -4.41 -17.16 -10.68
CA GLU A 115 -3.04 -17.62 -10.45
C GLU A 115 -2.06 -16.44 -10.31
N VAL A 116 -2.21 -15.40 -11.13
CA VAL A 116 -1.37 -14.18 -11.10
C VAL A 116 -1.52 -13.40 -9.78
N CYS A 117 -2.70 -13.41 -9.17
CA CYS A 117 -2.93 -12.79 -7.87
C CYS A 117 -2.24 -13.56 -6.72
N GLY A 118 -2.08 -14.87 -6.86
CA GLY A 118 -1.29 -15.70 -5.94
C GLY A 118 0.20 -15.37 -5.98
N TYR A 119 0.77 -15.15 -7.17
CA TYR A 119 2.17 -14.75 -7.35
C TYR A 119 2.49 -13.39 -6.72
N PHE A 120 1.51 -12.49 -6.66
CA PHE A 120 1.69 -11.18 -6.03
C PHE A 120 1.86 -11.31 -4.51
N ASN A 121 1.23 -12.31 -3.88
CA ASN A 121 1.35 -12.57 -2.43
C ASN A 121 2.49 -13.53 -2.09
N CYS A 122 2.83 -14.50 -2.95
CA CYS A 122 3.89 -15.46 -2.67
C CYS A 122 4.54 -15.93 -3.97
N LEU A 123 5.87 -15.78 -4.07
CA LEU A 123 6.63 -16.27 -5.22
C LEU A 123 6.97 -17.75 -5.02
N PRO A 124 6.48 -18.69 -5.85
CA PRO A 124 6.76 -20.11 -5.69
C PRO A 124 8.17 -20.44 -6.20
N LEU A 125 9.18 -20.11 -5.40
CA LEU A 125 10.59 -20.44 -5.64
C LEU A 125 10.85 -21.97 -5.53
N THR A 126 10.09 -22.67 -4.68
CA THR A 126 10.14 -24.12 -4.45
C THR A 126 8.72 -24.66 -4.22
N ARG A 127 8.44 -25.93 -4.61
CA ARG A 127 7.11 -26.57 -4.58
C ARG A 127 6.35 -26.44 -3.25
N ASP A 128 7.06 -26.41 -2.11
CA ASP A 128 6.46 -26.40 -0.78
C ASP A 128 6.44 -25.03 -0.09
N PHE A 129 7.12 -24.01 -0.67
CA PHE A 129 7.31 -22.73 0.03
C PHE A 129 5.99 -21.98 0.24
N CYS A 130 5.10 -21.96 -0.75
CA CYS A 130 3.79 -21.30 -0.67
C CYS A 130 2.62 -22.26 -0.33
N SER A 131 2.88 -23.56 -0.16
CA SER A 131 1.87 -24.61 0.06
C SER A 131 1.10 -24.42 1.38
N THR A 132 1.75 -23.88 2.40
CA THR A 132 1.19 -23.61 3.74
C THR A 132 0.14 -22.47 3.75
N GLN A 133 -0.06 -21.77 2.63
CA GLN A 133 -1.02 -20.66 2.49
C GLN A 133 -2.39 -21.08 1.91
N ASN A 134 -2.66 -22.40 1.77
CA ASN A 134 -3.93 -22.96 1.28
C ASN A 134 -4.40 -22.40 -0.08
N ILE A 135 -3.43 -21.98 -0.90
CA ILE A 135 -3.62 -21.53 -2.29
C ILE A 135 -3.20 -22.69 -3.20
N ASN A 136 -4.18 -23.30 -3.89
CA ASN A 136 -3.94 -24.43 -4.79
C ASN A 136 -3.26 -23.92 -6.08
N PHE A 137 -1.93 -23.95 -6.13
CA PHE A 137 -1.22 -23.81 -7.40
C PHE A 137 -1.40 -25.10 -8.20
N LYS A 138 -2.36 -25.10 -9.13
CA LYS A 138 -2.56 -26.23 -10.05
C LYS A 138 -1.54 -26.12 -11.19
N ARG A 139 -0.27 -26.41 -10.90
CA ARG A 139 0.74 -26.51 -11.96
C ARG A 139 0.35 -27.68 -12.86
N SER A 140 -0.16 -27.39 -14.05
CA SER A 140 -0.29 -28.40 -15.10
C SER A 140 1.10 -28.95 -15.38
N ASP A 141 1.26 -30.25 -15.12
CA ASP A 141 2.44 -31.01 -15.43
C ASP A 141 2.77 -30.84 -16.91
N ALA A 142 3.94 -30.27 -17.18
CA ALA A 142 4.59 -30.38 -18.47
C ALA A 142 5.93 -31.07 -18.21
N VAL A 143 5.85 -32.41 -18.36
CA VAL A 143 6.88 -33.40 -18.72
C VAL A 143 8.27 -33.23 -18.11
#